data_AF-A0A918DWZ7-F1
#
_entry.id   AF-A0A918DWZ7-F1
#
_cell.length_a   1.000
_cell.length_b   1.000
_cell.length_c   1.000
_cell.angle_alpha   90.00
_cell.angle_beta   90.00
_cell.angle_gamma   90.00
#
_symmetry.space_group_name_H-M   'P 1'
#
loop_
_entity.id
_entity.type
_entity.pdbx_description
1 polymer ?
#
loop_
_entity_poly.entity_id
_entity_poly.type
_entity_poly.pdbx_seq_one_letter_code
_entity_poly.pdbx_strand_id
1 'polypeptide(L)' 'MNNTTVFDETIPAGDMASIENIHSQELSISLICSDGCRVDIELVPGQVLEFSAGDGNARVVLHHGDPSKLLIIKPDSAS' A
#
# COMPACT_ATOMS: atom_id res chain seq x y z
N MET A 1 19.52 12.89 -9.46
CA MET A 1 18.13 13.26 -9.82
C MET A 1 17.23 12.22 -9.18
N ASN A 2 16.69 12.45 -7.98
CA ASN A 2 15.77 11.50 -7.34
C ASN A 2 14.50 12.28 -6.99
N ASN A 3 13.61 12.42 -7.96
CA ASN A 3 12.27 12.93 -7.72
C ASN A 3 11.39 11.74 -7.36
N THR A 4 11.59 11.20 -6.15
CA THR A 4 10.70 10.18 -5.60
C THR A 4 9.41 10.91 -5.23
N THR A 5 8.43 10.94 -6.14
CA THR A 5 7.05 11.27 -5.78
C THR A 5 6.60 10.21 -4.78
N VAL A 6 6.65 10.55 -3.50
CA VAL A 6 6.21 9.65 -2.42
C VAL A 6 4.71 9.53 -2.54
N PHE A 7 4.24 8.44 -3.13
CA PHE A 7 2.88 7.98 -2.92
C PHE A 7 2.80 7.53 -1.46
N ASP A 8 1.97 8.23 -0.68
CA ASP A 8 1.85 8.06 0.76
C ASP A 8 0.38 7.92 1.13
N GLU A 9 -0.14 6.71 0.99
CA GLU A 9 -1.52 6.41 1.37
C GLU A 9 -1.53 5.83 2.78
N THR A 10 -2.33 6.41 3.67
CA THR A 10 -2.47 5.93 5.06
C THR A 10 -3.72 5.07 5.19
N ILE A 11 -3.59 3.84 5.70
CA ILE A 11 -4.68 2.96 6.10
C ILE A 11 -4.90 3.17 7.61
N PRO A 12 -6.09 3.65 8.05
CA PRO A 12 -6.37 3.89 9.46
C PRO A 12 -6.34 2.62 10.31
N ALA A 13 -6.08 2.78 11.60
CA ALA A 13 -6.24 1.72 12.60
C ALA A 13 -7.66 1.14 12.56
N GLY A 14 -7.77 -0.18 12.66
CA GLY A 14 -9.02 -0.93 12.58
C GLY A 14 -9.50 -1.21 11.16
N ASP A 15 -8.97 -0.52 10.15
CA ASP A 15 -9.38 -0.71 8.76
C ASP A 15 -8.61 -1.84 8.07
N MET A 16 -9.22 -2.33 7.00
CA MET A 16 -8.58 -3.20 6.01
C MET A 16 -8.41 -2.43 4.70
N ALA A 17 -7.47 -2.87 3.87
CA ALA A 17 -7.35 -2.41 2.51
C ALA A 17 -7.00 -3.58 1.58
N SER A 18 -7.50 -3.50 0.36
CA SER A 18 -7.03 -4.30 -0.77
C SER A 18 -6.06 -3.47 -1.59
N ILE A 19 -4.87 -4.00 -1.83
CA ILE A 19 -3.78 -3.34 -2.55
C ILE A 19 -3.48 -4.18 -3.80
N GLU A 20 -3.70 -3.60 -4.98
CA GLU A 20 -3.56 -4.29 -6.26
C GLU A 20 -2.52 -3.62 -7.15
N ASN A 21 -1.68 -4.45 -7.78
CA ASN A 21 -0.82 -4.01 -8.87
C ASN A 21 -1.58 -4.11 -10.20
N ILE A 22 -2.04 -2.97 -10.73
CA ILE A 22 -2.70 -2.86 -12.04
C ILE A 22 -1.71 -2.49 -13.16
N HIS A 23 -0.41 -2.49 -12.89
CA HIS A 23 0.64 -2.38 -13.90
C HIS A 23 0.84 -3.71 -14.63
N SER A 24 1.42 -3.64 -15.83
CA SER A 24 2.00 -4.78 -16.54
C SER A 24 3.38 -5.23 -16.04
N GLN A 25 3.94 -4.60 -15.00
CA GLN A 25 5.27 -4.87 -14.44
C GLN A 25 5.17 -5.05 -12.92
N GLU A 26 6.18 -5.67 -12.31
CA GLU A 26 6.25 -5.80 -10.84
C GLU A 26 6.36 -4.43 -10.17
N LEU A 27 5.75 -4.30 -8.99
CA LEU A 27 5.82 -3.11 -8.15
C LEU A 27 6.35 -3.51 -6.76
N SER A 28 7.26 -2.72 -6.22
CA SER A 28 7.80 -2.91 -4.88
C SER A 28 7.22 -1.90 -3.91
N ILE A 29 6.57 -2.39 -2.85
CA ILE A 29 5.96 -1.57 -1.80
C ILE A 29 6.50 -1.90 -0.41
N SER A 30 6.43 -0.93 0.49
CA SER A 30 6.45 -1.17 1.94
C SER A 30 5.10 -0.86 2.56
N LEU A 31 4.73 -1.67 3.54
CA LEU A 31 3.68 -1.39 4.51
C LEU A 31 4.36 -1.05 5.84
N ILE A 32 4.19 0.18 6.32
CA ILE A 32 4.86 0.69 7.52
C ILE A 32 3.79 1.03 8.56
N CYS A 33 3.72 0.28 9.64
CA CYS A 33 2.79 0.51 10.73
C CYS A 33 3.36 1.52 11.73
N SER A 34 2.48 2.27 12.40
CA SER A 34 2.85 3.28 13.39
C SER A 34 3.52 2.70 14.64
N ASP A 35 3.32 1.42 14.91
CA ASP A 35 3.93 0.68 16.02
C ASP A 35 5.37 0.21 15.73
N GLY A 36 5.89 0.51 14.53
CA GLY A 36 7.25 0.18 14.10
C GLY A 36 7.36 -1.10 13.27
N CYS A 37 6.26 -1.78 12.96
CA CYS A 37 6.28 -2.86 11.98
C CYS A 37 6.55 -2.33 10.57
N ARG A 38 7.37 -3.07 9.79
CA ARG A 38 7.57 -2.84 8.36
C ARG A 38 7.56 -4.18 7.63
N VAL A 39 6.78 -4.23 6.55
CA VAL A 39 6.74 -5.38 5.64
C VAL A 39 7.02 -4.87 4.22
N ASP A 40 8.00 -5.47 3.56
CA ASP A 40 8.34 -5.18 2.17
C ASP A 40 7.77 -6.28 1.27
N ILE A 41 7.11 -5.89 0.19
CA ILE A 41 6.36 -6.80 -0.68
C ILE A 41 6.60 -6.44 -2.14
N GLU A 42 6.94 -7.44 -2.93
CA GLU A 42 6.92 -7.36 -4.40
C GLU A 42 5.55 -7.86 -4.88
N LEU A 43 4.82 -7.00 -5.57
CA LEU A 43 3.53 -7.30 -6.18
C LEU A 43 3.72 -7.61 -7.66
N VAL A 44 3.43 -8.84 -8.07
CA VAL A 44 3.42 -9.20 -9.49
C VAL A 44 2.19 -8.60 -10.21
N PRO A 45 2.21 -8.44 -11.55
CA PRO A 45 1.07 -7.91 -12.29
C PRO A 45 -0.26 -8.63 -11.98
N GLY A 46 -1.30 -7.86 -11.62
CA GLY A 46 -2.62 -8.37 -11.25
C GLY A 46 -2.70 -9.01 -9.86
N GLN A 47 -1.62 -8.98 -9.07
CA GLN A 47 -1.65 -9.48 -7.70
C GLN A 47 -2.44 -8.52 -6.80
N VAL A 48 -3.30 -9.12 -5.97
CA VAL A 48 -4.05 -8.44 -4.92
C VAL A 48 -3.53 -8.89 -3.57
N LEU A 49 -3.24 -7.93 -2.70
CA LEU A 49 -2.87 -8.13 -1.30
C LEU A 49 -3.96 -7.57 -0.40
N GLU A 50 -4.52 -8.41 0.46
CA GLU A 50 -5.37 -7.95 1.55
C GLU A 50 -4.50 -7.65 2.77
N PHE A 51 -4.65 -6.45 3.32
CA PHE A 51 -3.91 -5.97 4.47
C PHE A 51 -4.84 -5.40 5.53
N SER A 52 -4.56 -5.69 6.81
CA SER A 52 -5.22 -5.07 7.96
C SER A 52 -4.22 -4.24 8.72
N ALA A 53 -4.58 -3.00 9.06
CA ALA A 53 -3.71 -2.12 9.85
C ALA A 53 -3.60 -2.56 11.32
N GLY A 54 -4.49 -3.45 11.77
CA GLY A 54 -4.59 -3.85 13.17
C GLY A 54 -4.94 -2.64 14.06
N ASP A 55 -4.28 -2.52 15.20
CA ASP A 55 -4.56 -1.46 16.18
C ASP A 55 -3.86 -0.11 15.85
N GLY A 56 -3.02 -0.07 14.81
CA GLY A 56 -2.23 1.09 14.43
C GLY A 56 -2.53 1.59 13.03
N ASN A 57 -2.19 2.84 12.73
CA ASN A 57 -2.24 3.31 11.35
C ASN A 57 -1.09 2.66 10.57
N ALA A 58 -1.33 2.34 9.30
CA ALA A 58 -0.29 1.87 8.39
C ALA A 58 -0.16 2.80 7.20
N ARG A 59 1.05 2.87 6.63
CA ARG A 59 1.35 3.65 5.44
C ARG A 59 1.83 2.74 4.33
N VAL A 60 1.30 2.94 3.13
CA VAL A 60 1.77 2.27 1.92
C VAL A 60 2.76 3.18 1.21
N VAL A 61 3.98 2.70 1.00
CA VAL A 61 5.04 3.42 0.32
C VAL A 61 5.44 2.64 -0.93
N LEU A 62 5.33 3.28 -2.10
CA LEU A 62 5.82 2.72 -3.36
C LEU A 62 7.30 3.11 -3.56
N HIS A 63 8.18 2.13 -3.68
CA HIS A 63 9.64 2.39 -3.83
C HIS A 63 10.00 2.81 -5.26
N HIS A 64 9.36 2.20 -6.25
CA HIS A 64 9.56 2.49 -7.66
C HIS A 64 8.33 2.11 -8.48
N GLY A 65 8.19 2.73 -9.66
CA GLY A 65 7.03 2.55 -10.54
C GLY A 65 6.13 3.78 -10.58
N ASP A 66 5.06 3.70 -11.37
CA ASP A 66 4.05 4.74 -11.50
C ASP A 66 2.98 4.56 -10.40
N PRO A 67 2.80 5.51 -9.47
CA PRO A 67 1.81 5.44 -8.40
C PRO A 67 0.37 5.24 -8.90
N SER A 68 0.05 5.71 -10.10
CA SER A 68 -1.29 5.51 -10.69
C SER A 68 -1.58 4.04 -11.03
N LYS A 69 -0.57 3.17 -10.91
CA LYS A 69 -0.64 1.73 -11.19
C LYS A 69 -0.73 0.87 -9.93
N LEU A 70 -0.75 1.49 -8.76
CA LEU A 70 -1.07 0.85 -7.50
C LEU A 70 -2.48 1.27 -7.08
N LEU A 71 -3.43 0.33 -7.10
CA LEU A 71 -4.79 0.57 -6.68
C LEU A 71 -4.95 0.19 -5.21
N ILE A 72 -5.40 1.12 -4.37
CA ILE A 72 -5.71 0.87 -2.96
C ILE A 72 -7.20 1.09 -2.76
N ILE A 73 -7.89 0.02 -2.38
CA ILE A 73 -9.32 0.00 -2.10
C ILE A 73 -9.50 -0.18 -0.61
N LYS A 74 -10.02 0.85 0.05
CA LYS A 74 -10.46 0.77 1.45
C LYS A 74 -11.97 0.50 1.44
N PRO A 75 -12.49 -0.36 2.32
CA PRO A 75 -13.93 -0.47 2.50
C PRO A 75 -14.45 0.91 2.90
N ASP A 76 -15.60 1.31 2.34
CA ASP A 76 -16.30 2.47 2.85
C ASP A 76 -16.52 2.25 4.35
N SER A 77 -15.97 3.13 5.18
CA SER A 77 -16.22 3.10 6.61
C SER A 77 -17.74 3.17 6.78
N ALA A 78 -18.36 2.06 7.17
CA ALA A 78 -19.76 2.05 7.56
C ALA A 78 -19.84 2.90 8.84
N SER A 79 -20.20 4.17 8.64
CA SER A 79 -20.38 5.20 9.67
C SER A 79 -21.43 4.80 10.70
#